data_AF-A0A4Y9ZV18-F1
#
_entry.id   AF-A0A4Y9ZV18-F1
#
_cell.length_a   1.000
_cell.length_b   1.000
_cell.length_c   1.000
_cell.angle_alpha   90.00
_cell.angle_beta   90.00
_cell.angle_gamma   90.00
#
_symmetry.space_group_name_H-M   'P 1'
#
loop_
_entity.id
_entity.type
_entity.pdbx_description
1 polymer ?
#
loop_
_entity_poly.entity_id
_entity_poly.type
_entity_poly.pdbx_seq_one_letter_code
_entity_poly.pdbx_strand_id
1 'polypeptide(L)'
;MSDSHKKMWEIYHETGIFLSACRHALIWWICNMIRSGELAKYPLAIMAKIIHTFCERAGLGYDIACQFLKTIAKSSLAGEAAAAHFRMVVNAFHGWAHNRACQLSYHPLYVTGFGIEDLKVYEHIFSSSNGLASITRYASPYHRHQAIDLWASAWDDDKYLELSTFMLNNYKQAGKILRDLPSAVKLLQAGKSVTDTEYHKHLEAERLYLAERHKTAPEETWHQDYVVLLKRHAEAIEVFDKATAIYGSTKGKSQAA
;
A
#
# COMPACT_ATOMS: atom_id res chain seq x y z
N MET A 1 -8.22 -10.59 10.72
CA MET A 1 -7.01 -11.36 11.13
C MET A 1 -6.62 -10.91 12.52
N SER A 2 -6.61 -11.81 13.51
CA SER A 2 -6.24 -11.48 14.89
C SER A 2 -4.76 -11.07 14.97
N ASP A 3 -4.44 -10.13 15.87
CA ASP A 3 -3.08 -9.61 16.09
C ASP A 3 -2.05 -10.68 16.51
N SER A 4 -2.50 -11.87 16.92
CA SER A 4 -1.65 -13.00 17.28
C SER A 4 -0.81 -13.54 16.11
N HIS A 5 -1.20 -13.28 14.85
CA HIS A 5 -0.45 -13.72 13.66
C HIS A 5 0.54 -12.65 13.15
N LYS A 6 0.58 -11.46 13.76
CA LYS A 6 1.47 -10.35 13.33
C LYS A 6 2.77 -10.26 14.12
N LYS A 7 2.97 -11.12 15.14
CA LYS A 7 4.24 -11.16 15.87
C LYS A 7 5.25 -11.98 15.07
N MET A 8 6.30 -11.28 14.65
CA MET A 8 7.50 -11.90 14.08
C MET A 8 8.05 -12.94 15.05
N TRP A 9 8.49 -14.09 14.53
CA TRP A 9 9.04 -15.15 15.36
C TRP A 9 10.28 -14.64 16.08
N GLU A 10 10.28 -14.65 17.42
CA GLU A 10 11.37 -14.11 18.25
C GLU A 10 12.70 -14.87 18.11
N ILE A 11 12.69 -15.96 17.33
CA ILE A 11 13.84 -16.82 17.06
C ILE A 11 14.88 -16.12 16.17
N TYR A 12 14.46 -15.19 15.29
CA TYR A 12 15.37 -14.56 14.32
C TYR A 12 15.79 -13.15 14.75
N HIS A 13 17.11 -12.91 14.82
CA HIS A 13 17.64 -11.56 15.02
C HIS A 13 17.36 -10.66 13.81
N GLU A 14 17.53 -11.19 12.61
CA GLU A 14 17.26 -10.54 11.33
C GLU A 14 16.09 -11.24 10.67
N THR A 15 15.05 -10.48 10.40
CA THR A 15 13.73 -11.04 10.10
C THR A 15 13.30 -10.79 8.66
N GLY A 16 14.03 -9.94 7.96
CA GLY A 16 13.80 -9.56 6.57
C GLY A 16 14.68 -8.38 6.19
N ILE A 17 14.39 -7.81 5.03
CA ILE A 17 15.02 -6.60 4.53
C ILE A 17 13.95 -5.55 4.23
N PHE A 18 14.31 -4.29 4.37
CA PHE A 18 13.56 -3.17 3.84
C PHE A 18 14.46 -2.49 2.79
N LEU A 19 13.94 -2.17 1.62
CA LEU A 19 14.75 -1.66 0.53
C LEU A 19 14.15 -0.42 -0.12
N SER A 20 14.99 0.27 -0.88
CA SER A 20 14.58 1.31 -1.81
C SER A 20 15.24 1.13 -3.16
N ALA A 21 14.52 1.50 -4.21
CA ALA A 21 14.97 1.42 -5.59
C ALA A 21 14.38 2.56 -6.42
N CYS A 22 15.05 2.88 -7.53
CA CYS A 22 14.51 3.84 -8.50
C CYS A 22 13.39 3.23 -9.36
N ARG A 23 12.72 4.07 -10.15
CA ARG A 23 11.74 3.63 -11.16
C ARG A 23 12.29 2.65 -12.21
N HIS A 24 13.61 2.62 -12.40
CA HIS A 24 14.29 1.69 -13.32
C HIS A 24 14.63 0.34 -12.65
N ALA A 25 14.13 0.08 -11.45
CA ALA A 25 14.41 -1.10 -10.64
C ALA A 25 15.83 -1.26 -10.12
N LEU A 26 16.71 -0.26 -10.31
CA LEU A 26 18.03 -0.25 -9.67
C LEU A 26 17.89 0.01 -8.18
N ILE A 27 18.48 -0.86 -7.37
CA ILE A 27 18.44 -0.82 -5.91
C ILE A 27 19.36 0.30 -5.41
N TRP A 28 18.87 1.13 -4.50
CA TRP A 28 19.65 2.19 -3.87
C TRP A 28 20.21 1.78 -2.52
N TRP A 29 19.32 1.35 -1.63
CA TRP A 29 19.69 0.97 -0.27
C TRP A 29 18.83 -0.18 0.22
N ILE A 30 19.46 -1.08 0.96
CA ILE A 30 18.85 -2.18 1.69
C ILE A 30 19.23 -2.03 3.16
N CYS A 31 18.28 -2.25 4.07
CA CYS A 31 18.55 -2.35 5.49
C CYS A 31 17.90 -3.58 6.11
N ASN A 32 18.57 -4.20 7.08
CA ASN A 32 18.04 -5.36 7.78
C ASN A 32 16.94 -4.96 8.76
N MET A 33 15.86 -5.73 8.77
CA MET A 33 14.84 -5.62 9.80
C MET A 33 15.25 -6.43 11.04
N ILE A 34 15.69 -5.72 12.08
CA ILE A 34 16.22 -6.28 13.31
C ILE A 34 15.10 -6.51 14.33
N ARG A 35 14.86 -7.79 14.66
CA ARG A 35 13.91 -8.28 15.68
C ARG A 35 12.52 -7.65 15.55
N SER A 36 12.07 -7.36 14.33
CA SER A 36 10.81 -6.70 14.06
C SER A 36 10.37 -6.93 12.63
N GLY A 37 9.07 -6.88 12.33
CA GLY A 37 8.62 -6.65 10.95
C GLY A 37 8.92 -5.23 10.46
N GLU A 38 8.17 -4.79 9.46
CA GLU A 38 8.24 -3.43 8.93
C GLU A 38 7.75 -2.41 9.96
N LEU A 39 8.69 -1.85 10.74
CA LEU A 39 8.45 -0.72 11.62
C LEU A 39 8.75 0.59 10.90
N ALA A 40 8.07 1.67 11.27
CA ALA A 40 8.24 3.00 10.67
C ALA A 40 9.69 3.52 10.65
N LYS A 41 10.58 3.03 11.53
CA LYS A 41 12.00 3.41 11.55
C LYS A 41 12.74 3.08 10.24
N TYR A 42 12.39 2.00 9.54
CA TYR A 42 13.06 1.61 8.29
C TYR A 42 12.72 2.55 7.14
N PRO A 43 11.43 2.77 6.78
CA PRO A 43 11.08 3.76 5.77
C PRO A 43 11.48 5.18 6.17
N LEU A 44 11.51 5.54 7.47
CA LEU A 44 12.02 6.86 7.90
C LEU A 44 13.52 7.00 7.63
N ALA A 45 14.32 5.98 7.93
CA ALA A 45 15.76 5.99 7.67
C ALA A 45 16.07 6.04 6.16
N ILE A 46 15.35 5.26 5.35
CA ILE A 46 15.43 5.32 3.90
C ILE A 46 15.05 6.70 3.39
N MET A 47 13.95 7.28 3.90
CA MET A 47 13.49 8.58 3.48
C MET A 47 14.50 9.69 3.82
N ALA A 48 15.08 9.68 5.03
CA ALA A 48 16.16 10.59 5.39
C ALA A 48 17.31 10.50 4.37
N LYS A 49 17.70 9.28 4.01
CA LYS A 49 18.76 9.05 3.02
C LYS A 49 18.38 9.53 1.62
N ILE A 50 17.13 9.35 1.20
CA ILE A 50 16.60 9.88 -0.06
C ILE A 50 16.70 11.41 -0.07
N ILE A 51 16.24 12.10 0.98
CA ILE A 51 16.28 13.56 1.07
C ILE A 51 17.73 14.08 1.05
N HIS A 52 18.66 13.40 1.74
CA HIS A 52 20.04 13.86 1.82
C HIS A 52 20.86 13.53 0.58
N THR A 53 20.47 12.51 -0.18
CA THR A 53 21.21 12.06 -1.37
C THR A 53 20.68 12.69 -2.65
N PHE A 54 19.36 12.77 -2.80
CA PHE A 54 18.73 13.29 -4.00
C PHE A 54 18.34 14.76 -3.82
N CYS A 55 18.26 15.48 -4.93
CA CYS A 55 17.88 16.90 -4.92
C CYS A 55 16.38 17.11 -4.61
N GLU A 56 15.97 18.38 -4.61
CA GLU A 56 14.58 18.77 -4.38
C GLU A 56 13.59 18.06 -5.31
N ARG A 57 12.37 17.87 -4.80
CA ARG A 57 11.18 17.33 -5.49
C ARG A 57 11.28 15.84 -5.83
N ALA A 58 12.02 15.08 -5.03
CA ALA A 58 11.96 13.62 -5.10
C ALA A 58 10.53 13.11 -4.83
N GLY A 59 10.11 12.13 -5.64
CA GLY A 59 8.82 11.44 -5.53
C GLY A 59 9.02 9.97 -5.13
N LEU A 60 8.23 9.48 -4.18
CA LEU A 60 8.30 8.08 -3.73
C LEU A 60 6.93 7.39 -3.73
N GLY A 61 6.88 6.19 -4.30
CA GLY A 61 5.74 5.28 -4.16
C GLY A 61 5.82 4.48 -2.87
N TYR A 62 4.74 4.41 -2.10
CA TYR A 62 4.63 3.50 -0.95
C TYR A 62 3.18 3.13 -0.67
N ASP A 63 2.90 1.85 -0.40
CA ASP A 63 1.56 1.31 -0.19
C ASP A 63 0.77 2.10 0.86
N ILE A 64 1.45 2.52 1.92
CA ILE A 64 0.86 3.28 3.02
C ILE A 64 1.23 4.77 3.00
N ALA A 65 1.59 5.34 1.84
CA ALA A 65 2.04 6.72 1.70
C ALA A 65 1.11 7.73 2.41
N CYS A 66 -0.21 7.56 2.31
CA CYS A 66 -1.20 8.44 2.93
C CYS A 66 -1.13 8.49 4.47
N GLN A 67 -0.74 7.38 5.10
CA GLN A 67 -0.53 7.31 6.55
C GLN A 67 0.91 7.70 6.88
N PHE A 68 1.86 7.25 6.08
CA PHE A 68 3.28 7.45 6.32
C PHE A 68 3.69 8.93 6.22
N LEU A 69 3.06 9.72 5.34
CA LEU A 69 3.24 11.18 5.32
C LEU A 69 2.87 11.84 6.66
N LYS A 70 1.87 11.33 7.38
CA LYS A 70 1.54 11.81 8.73
C LYS A 70 2.64 11.44 9.73
N THR A 71 3.25 10.27 9.57
CA THR A 71 4.41 9.85 10.36
C THR A 71 5.61 10.75 10.10
N ILE A 72 5.90 11.07 8.83
CA ILE A 72 6.96 12.01 8.44
C ILE A 72 6.73 13.38 9.08
N ALA A 73 5.52 13.92 8.96
CA ALA A 73 5.17 15.23 9.51
C ALA A 73 5.30 15.30 11.05
N LYS A 74 5.27 14.16 11.74
CA LYS A 74 5.45 14.04 13.20
C LYS A 74 6.87 13.61 13.60
N SER A 75 7.77 13.45 12.64
CA SER A 75 9.16 13.04 12.85
C SER A 75 10.11 14.24 12.77
N SER A 76 11.39 14.02 13.10
CA SER A 76 12.45 15.00 12.90
C SER A 76 12.64 15.42 11.44
N LEU A 77 12.15 14.62 10.48
CA LEU A 77 12.30 14.88 9.05
C LEU A 77 11.24 15.83 8.48
N ALA A 78 10.28 16.32 9.28
CA ALA A 78 9.19 17.16 8.79
C ALA A 78 9.69 18.43 8.06
N GLY A 79 10.65 19.14 8.66
CA GLY A 79 11.23 20.35 8.09
C GLY A 79 12.01 20.07 6.81
N GLU A 80 12.83 19.03 6.82
CA GLU A 80 13.66 18.64 5.67
C GLU A 80 12.81 18.14 4.49
N ALA A 81 11.78 17.34 4.76
CA ALA A 81 10.84 16.87 3.74
C ALA A 81 10.06 18.02 3.10
N ALA A 82 9.66 19.01 3.90
CA ALA A 82 9.00 20.22 3.41
C ALA A 82 9.94 21.07 2.55
N ALA A 83 11.17 21.32 3.02
CA ALA A 83 12.19 22.07 2.30
C ALA A 83 12.57 21.39 0.98
N ALA A 84 12.67 20.07 0.97
CA ALA A 84 12.94 19.28 -0.22
C ALA A 84 11.73 19.17 -1.17
N HIS A 85 10.57 19.74 -0.84
CA HIS A 85 9.32 19.59 -1.62
C HIS A 85 8.99 18.13 -1.93
N PHE A 86 9.26 17.23 -0.97
CA PHE A 86 9.12 15.79 -1.15
C PHE A 86 7.66 15.39 -1.36
N ARG A 87 7.41 14.44 -2.27
CA ARG A 87 6.07 13.92 -2.57
C ARG A 87 6.01 12.42 -2.41
N MET A 88 4.91 11.92 -1.87
CA MET A 88 4.61 10.50 -1.86
C MET A 88 3.25 10.20 -2.44
N VAL A 89 3.14 9.05 -3.09
CA VAL A 89 1.90 8.51 -3.64
C VAL A 89 1.76 7.05 -3.27
N VAL A 90 0.52 6.57 -3.23
CA VAL A 90 0.24 5.13 -3.17
C VAL A 90 0.38 4.59 -4.58
N ASN A 91 1.08 3.47 -4.77
CA ASN A 91 1.24 2.89 -6.10
C ASN A 91 -0.12 2.59 -6.78
N ALA A 92 -0.13 2.51 -8.11
CA ALA A 92 -1.36 2.53 -8.90
C ALA A 92 -2.30 1.35 -8.60
N PHE A 93 -1.78 0.18 -8.23
CA PHE A 93 -2.60 -0.98 -7.88
C PHE A 93 -3.24 -0.83 -6.49
N HIS A 94 -2.43 -0.55 -5.45
CA HIS A 94 -2.97 -0.45 -4.08
C HIS A 94 -3.76 0.84 -3.88
N GLY A 95 -3.50 1.87 -4.68
CA GLY A 95 -4.22 3.13 -4.62
C GLY A 95 -5.74 2.93 -4.73
N TRP A 96 -6.20 2.02 -5.59
CA TRP A 96 -7.63 1.70 -5.72
C TRP A 96 -8.23 0.98 -4.52
N ALA A 97 -7.43 0.30 -3.71
CA ALA A 97 -7.89 -0.35 -2.47
C ALA A 97 -8.08 0.67 -1.33
N HIS A 98 -7.63 1.90 -1.49
CA HIS A 98 -7.81 2.95 -0.49
C HIS A 98 -9.17 3.64 -0.64
N ASN A 99 -9.66 4.28 0.42
CA ASN A 99 -10.89 5.07 0.34
C ASN A 99 -10.78 6.21 -0.70
N ARG A 100 -11.93 6.68 -1.19
CA ARG A 100 -11.97 7.65 -2.28
C ARG A 100 -11.22 8.96 -1.97
N ALA A 101 -11.33 9.49 -0.75
CA ALA A 101 -10.61 10.69 -0.34
C ALA A 101 -9.08 10.49 -0.40
N CYS A 102 -8.59 9.30 -0.02
CA CYS A 102 -7.19 8.94 -0.15
C CYS A 102 -6.77 8.80 -1.62
N GLN A 103 -7.61 8.20 -2.47
CA GLN A 103 -7.33 8.09 -3.91
C GLN A 103 -7.13 9.48 -4.53
N LEU A 104 -8.06 10.40 -4.31
CA LEU A 104 -8.01 11.75 -4.87
C LEU A 104 -6.76 12.55 -4.49
N SER A 105 -6.16 12.25 -3.34
CA SER A 105 -4.99 12.97 -2.82
C SER A 105 -3.65 12.28 -3.09
N TYR A 106 -3.64 10.96 -3.20
CA TYR A 106 -2.39 10.18 -3.19
C TYR A 106 -2.26 9.16 -4.32
N HIS A 107 -3.26 8.97 -5.18
CA HIS A 107 -3.13 8.07 -6.33
C HIS A 107 -2.34 8.76 -7.47
N PRO A 108 -1.37 8.09 -8.12
CA PRO A 108 -0.49 8.70 -9.13
C PRO A 108 -1.25 9.30 -10.33
N LEU A 109 -2.40 8.73 -10.67
CA LEU A 109 -3.32 9.29 -11.67
C LEU A 109 -3.73 10.76 -11.39
N TYR A 110 -3.93 11.12 -10.11
CA TYR A 110 -4.39 12.45 -9.71
C TYR A 110 -3.25 13.35 -9.22
N VAL A 111 -2.04 12.82 -9.09
CA VAL A 111 -0.87 13.55 -8.57
C VAL A 111 0.15 13.76 -9.69
N THR A 112 0.38 15.02 -10.03
CA THR A 112 1.36 15.39 -11.05
C THR A 112 2.79 15.16 -10.56
N GLY A 113 3.65 14.73 -11.48
CA GLY A 113 5.09 14.51 -11.26
C GLY A 113 5.56 13.07 -11.40
N PHE A 114 4.65 12.09 -11.39
CA PHE A 114 5.00 10.66 -11.49
C PHE A 114 4.93 10.08 -12.92
N GLY A 115 4.39 10.85 -13.87
CA GLY A 115 4.30 10.42 -15.27
C GLY A 115 3.36 9.23 -15.45
N ILE A 116 3.79 8.24 -16.25
CA ILE A 116 3.04 7.01 -16.54
C ILE A 116 3.43 5.84 -15.62
N GLU A 117 4.20 6.10 -14.57
CA GLU A 117 4.68 5.08 -13.65
C GLU A 117 3.55 4.51 -12.78
N ASP A 118 3.56 3.19 -12.60
CA ASP A 118 2.67 2.50 -11.68
C ASP A 118 3.24 2.37 -10.26
N LEU A 119 4.57 2.58 -10.12
CA LEU A 119 5.34 2.49 -8.89
C LEU A 119 5.28 1.09 -8.23
N LYS A 120 5.31 0.04 -9.06
CA LYS A 120 5.21 -1.38 -8.67
C LYS A 120 6.51 -2.18 -8.72
N VAL A 121 7.62 -1.48 -8.76
CA VAL A 121 8.92 -2.11 -8.96
C VAL A 121 9.35 -2.99 -7.79
N TYR A 122 8.88 -2.71 -6.57
CA TYR A 122 9.29 -3.44 -5.37
C TYR A 122 8.75 -4.86 -5.36
N GLU A 123 7.55 -5.11 -5.85
CA GLU A 123 6.97 -6.45 -5.94
C GLU A 123 7.80 -7.36 -6.83
N HIS A 124 8.36 -6.83 -7.93
CA HIS A 124 9.27 -7.57 -8.80
C HIS A 124 10.61 -7.87 -8.12
N ILE A 125 11.19 -6.87 -7.45
CA ILE A 125 12.44 -7.01 -6.69
C ILE A 125 12.27 -8.08 -5.60
N PHE A 126 11.22 -7.97 -4.78
CA PHE A 126 10.93 -8.93 -3.72
C PHE A 126 10.64 -10.32 -4.26
N SER A 127 9.90 -10.43 -5.36
CA SER A 127 9.63 -11.71 -6.03
C SER A 127 10.93 -12.43 -6.42
N SER A 128 11.87 -11.71 -7.04
CA SER A 128 13.19 -12.23 -7.38
C SER A 128 14.03 -12.61 -6.16
N SER A 129 14.00 -11.76 -5.11
CA SER A 129 14.77 -11.98 -3.89
C SER A 129 14.34 -13.20 -3.08
N ASN A 130 13.14 -13.76 -3.33
CA ASN A 130 12.60 -14.89 -2.56
C ASN A 130 13.55 -16.10 -2.53
N GLY A 131 14.35 -16.30 -3.58
CA GLY A 131 15.35 -17.37 -3.64
C GLY A 131 16.41 -17.25 -2.53
N LEU A 132 16.70 -16.04 -2.03
CA LEU A 132 17.63 -15.82 -0.93
C LEU A 132 17.11 -16.33 0.41
N ALA A 133 15.79 -16.43 0.58
CA ALA A 133 15.20 -16.72 1.88
C ALA A 133 15.62 -18.08 2.44
N SER A 134 15.84 -19.09 1.58
CA SER A 134 16.26 -20.42 2.02
C SER A 134 17.71 -20.46 2.48
N ILE A 135 18.61 -19.77 1.76
CA ILE A 135 20.06 -19.78 2.05
C ILE A 135 20.46 -18.78 3.13
N THR A 136 19.68 -17.72 3.34
CA THR A 136 20.02 -16.66 4.32
C THR A 136 19.36 -16.83 5.68
N ARG A 137 18.41 -17.76 5.84
CA ARG A 137 17.62 -17.93 7.08
C ARG A 137 18.47 -18.34 8.29
N TYR A 138 19.45 -19.21 8.07
CA TYR A 138 20.34 -19.73 9.11
C TYR A 138 21.80 -19.30 8.92
N ALA A 139 22.04 -18.39 7.97
CA ALA A 139 23.36 -17.85 7.72
C ALA A 139 23.78 -16.92 8.86
N SER A 140 25.09 -16.87 9.15
CA SER A 140 25.65 -15.79 9.97
C SER A 140 25.36 -14.43 9.32
N PRO A 141 25.33 -13.32 10.07
CA PRO A 141 25.12 -11.97 9.51
C PRO A 141 26.02 -11.66 8.32
N TYR A 142 27.31 -12.02 8.39
CA TYR A 142 28.28 -11.82 7.31
C TYR A 142 27.87 -12.52 6.00
N HIS A 143 27.66 -13.84 6.03
CA HIS A 143 27.23 -14.61 4.85
C HIS A 143 25.86 -14.19 4.34
N ARG A 144 24.94 -13.76 5.23
CA ARG A 144 23.66 -13.19 4.83
C ARG A 144 23.87 -11.91 4.02
N HIS A 145 24.68 -10.98 4.50
CA HIS A 145 25.00 -9.74 3.78
C HIS A 145 25.67 -10.04 2.44
N GLN A 146 26.64 -10.95 2.42
CA GLN A 146 27.32 -11.36 1.18
C GLN A 146 26.33 -11.91 0.14
N ALA A 147 25.39 -12.77 0.55
CA ALA A 147 24.40 -13.33 -0.37
C ALA A 147 23.41 -12.28 -0.89
N ILE A 148 22.97 -11.36 -0.03
CA ILE A 148 22.08 -10.26 -0.42
C ILE A 148 22.81 -9.29 -1.37
N ASP A 149 24.05 -8.94 -1.07
CA ASP A 149 24.88 -8.03 -1.87
C ASP A 149 25.18 -8.60 -3.26
N LEU A 150 25.54 -9.89 -3.33
CA LEU A 150 25.77 -10.58 -4.59
C LEU A 150 24.49 -10.61 -5.45
N TRP A 151 23.35 -10.91 -4.84
CA TRP A 151 22.07 -10.89 -5.56
C TRP A 151 21.68 -9.48 -6.02
N ALA A 152 21.83 -8.47 -5.16
CA ALA A 152 21.49 -7.09 -5.50
C ALA A 152 22.37 -6.57 -6.64
N SER A 153 23.66 -6.91 -6.63
CA SER A 153 24.61 -6.56 -7.71
C SER A 153 24.19 -7.22 -9.03
N ALA A 154 23.90 -8.52 -9.02
CA ALA A 154 23.45 -9.23 -10.22
C ALA A 154 22.11 -8.69 -10.75
N TRP A 155 21.17 -8.38 -9.85
CA TRP A 155 19.90 -7.75 -10.19
C TRP A 155 20.11 -6.39 -10.87
N ASP A 156 20.96 -5.55 -10.30
CA ASP A 156 21.24 -4.23 -10.85
C ASP A 156 21.97 -4.32 -12.21
N ASP A 157 22.88 -5.28 -12.38
CA ASP A 157 23.54 -5.54 -13.67
C ASP A 157 22.51 -5.92 -14.76
N ASP A 158 21.60 -6.84 -14.45
CA ASP A 158 20.51 -7.22 -15.36
C ASP A 158 19.62 -6.02 -15.71
N LYS A 159 19.23 -5.22 -14.71
CA LYS A 159 18.39 -4.03 -14.93
C LYS A 159 19.12 -2.93 -15.69
N TYR A 160 20.42 -2.81 -15.51
CA TYR A 160 21.23 -1.88 -16.28
C TYR A 160 21.29 -2.27 -17.76
N LEU A 161 21.42 -3.57 -18.06
CA LEU A 161 21.37 -4.08 -19.45
C LEU A 161 20.00 -3.83 -20.10
N GLU A 162 18.91 -3.96 -19.34
CA GLU A 162 17.54 -3.73 -19.80
C GLU A 162 17.16 -2.24 -19.93
N LEU A 163 17.97 -1.32 -19.38
CA LEU A 163 17.61 0.08 -19.18
C LEU A 163 17.23 0.80 -20.48
N SER A 164 17.99 0.57 -21.56
CA SER A 164 17.72 1.19 -22.87
C SER A 164 16.38 0.76 -23.45
N THR A 165 16.05 -0.53 -23.34
CA THR A 165 14.77 -1.10 -23.76
C THR A 165 13.63 -0.55 -22.91
N PHE A 166 13.81 -0.47 -21.59
CA PHE A 166 12.85 0.14 -20.68
C PHE A 166 12.54 1.59 -21.07
N MET A 167 13.57 2.41 -21.31
CA MET A 167 13.38 3.82 -21.70
C MET A 167 12.69 3.94 -23.06
N LEU A 168 13.10 3.14 -24.06
CA LEU A 168 12.51 3.16 -25.40
C LEU A 168 11.03 2.76 -25.37
N ASN A 169 10.67 1.74 -24.61
CA ASN A 169 9.29 1.27 -24.49
C ASN A 169 8.40 2.32 -23.81
N ASN A 170 8.88 2.95 -22.74
CA ASN A 170 8.17 4.04 -22.08
C ASN A 170 8.00 5.26 -22.99
N TYR A 171 9.03 5.61 -23.77
CA TYR A 171 8.94 6.69 -24.76
C TYR A 171 7.87 6.39 -25.84
N LYS A 172 7.87 5.17 -26.39
CA LYS A 172 6.86 4.73 -27.37
C LYS A 172 5.46 4.76 -26.77
N GLN A 173 5.29 4.29 -25.53
CA GLN A 173 4.01 4.29 -24.82
C GLN A 173 3.50 5.72 -24.60
N ALA A 174 4.34 6.62 -24.08
CA ALA A 174 4.01 8.02 -23.91
C ALA A 174 3.61 8.68 -25.25
N GLY A 175 4.39 8.43 -26.30
CA GLY A 175 4.07 8.91 -27.65
C GLY A 175 2.75 8.37 -28.18
N LYS A 176 2.41 7.11 -27.91
CA LYS A 176 1.11 6.52 -28.27
C LYS A 176 -0.03 7.22 -27.52
N ILE A 177 0.12 7.42 -26.21
CA ILE A 177 -0.87 8.12 -25.38
C ILE A 177 -1.11 9.54 -25.94
N LEU A 178 -0.05 10.29 -26.25
CA LEU A 178 -0.16 11.64 -26.78
C LEU A 178 -0.83 11.71 -28.16
N ARG A 179 -0.68 10.69 -28.99
CA ARG A 179 -1.36 10.62 -30.31
C ARG A 179 -2.82 10.19 -30.20
N ASP A 180 -3.10 9.15 -29.42
CA ASP A 180 -4.38 8.46 -29.47
C ASP A 180 -5.41 9.07 -28.50
N LEU A 181 -4.97 9.48 -27.30
CA LEU A 181 -5.85 9.90 -26.23
C LEU A 181 -6.64 11.19 -26.54
N PRO A 182 -6.09 12.22 -27.22
CA PRO A 182 -6.88 13.41 -27.56
C PRO A 182 -8.13 13.10 -28.39
N SER A 183 -8.03 12.18 -29.35
CA SER A 183 -9.17 11.76 -30.18
C SER A 183 -10.19 10.97 -29.37
N ALA A 184 -9.74 10.06 -28.50
CA ALA A 184 -10.61 9.32 -27.60
C ALA A 184 -11.34 10.25 -26.62
N VAL A 185 -10.64 11.23 -26.05
CA VAL A 185 -11.23 12.23 -25.15
C VAL A 185 -12.28 13.06 -25.88
N LYS A 186 -12.00 13.54 -27.10
CA LYS A 186 -13.00 14.26 -27.92
C LYS A 186 -14.26 13.43 -28.16
N LEU A 187 -14.11 12.15 -28.47
CA LEU A 187 -15.25 11.24 -28.67
C LEU A 187 -16.05 11.05 -27.37
N LEU A 188 -15.37 10.88 -26.24
CA LEU A 188 -16.01 10.76 -24.92
C LEU A 188 -16.66 12.07 -24.43
N GLN A 189 -16.25 13.21 -24.97
CA GLN A 189 -16.81 14.54 -24.71
C GLN A 189 -17.95 14.90 -25.67
N ALA A 190 -18.14 14.14 -26.76
CA ALA A 190 -19.20 14.40 -27.72
C ALA A 190 -20.58 14.32 -27.05
N GLY A 191 -21.41 15.34 -27.25
CA GLY A 191 -22.75 15.43 -26.67
C GLY A 191 -22.79 15.81 -25.18
N LYS A 192 -21.65 16.11 -24.57
CA LYS A 192 -21.57 16.59 -23.17
C LYS A 192 -21.49 18.11 -23.12
N SER A 193 -22.06 18.70 -22.07
CA SER A 193 -21.94 20.14 -21.84
C SER A 193 -20.51 20.51 -21.42
N VAL A 194 -20.18 21.81 -21.48
CA VAL A 194 -18.88 22.31 -20.98
C VAL A 194 -18.69 21.89 -19.53
N THR A 195 -19.70 22.06 -18.68
CA THR A 195 -19.72 21.68 -17.27
C THR A 195 -19.37 20.20 -17.07
N ASP A 196 -19.98 19.30 -17.85
CA ASP A 196 -19.75 17.85 -17.75
C ASP A 196 -18.29 17.44 -18.02
N THR A 197 -17.55 18.30 -18.74
CA THR A 197 -16.16 18.06 -19.15
C THR A 197 -15.13 18.79 -18.28
N GLU A 198 -15.54 19.53 -17.25
CA GLU A 198 -14.65 20.21 -16.31
C GLU A 198 -14.09 19.24 -15.25
N TYR A 199 -13.39 18.19 -15.68
CA TYR A 199 -12.95 17.08 -14.83
C TYR A 199 -12.18 17.52 -13.58
N HIS A 200 -11.30 18.51 -13.70
CA HIS A 200 -10.55 19.01 -12.55
C HIS A 200 -11.45 19.68 -11.50
N LYS A 201 -12.50 20.40 -11.92
CA LYS A 201 -13.48 20.97 -11.00
C LYS A 201 -14.32 19.87 -10.36
N HIS A 202 -14.68 18.82 -11.09
CA HIS A 202 -15.41 17.69 -10.53
C HIS A 202 -14.58 16.94 -9.47
N LEU A 203 -13.29 16.72 -9.74
CA LEU A 203 -12.38 16.11 -8.76
C LEU A 203 -12.23 16.99 -7.51
N GLU A 204 -12.17 18.31 -7.67
CA GLU A 204 -12.08 19.21 -6.53
C GLU A 204 -13.38 19.30 -5.73
N ALA A 205 -14.52 19.37 -6.42
CA ALA A 205 -15.84 19.31 -5.78
C ALA A 205 -16.02 18.00 -5.00
N GLU A 206 -15.55 16.88 -5.55
CA GLU A 206 -15.54 15.58 -4.87
C GLU A 206 -14.65 15.59 -3.62
N ARG A 207 -13.46 16.22 -3.68
CA ARG A 207 -12.58 16.38 -2.50
C ARG A 207 -13.27 17.19 -1.41
N LEU A 208 -13.87 18.32 -1.76
CA LEU A 208 -14.58 19.19 -0.82
C LEU A 208 -15.77 18.46 -0.19
N TYR A 209 -16.60 17.82 -1.00
CA TYR A 209 -17.73 17.02 -0.53
C TYR A 209 -17.31 15.93 0.47
N LEU A 210 -16.22 15.21 0.18
CA LEU A 210 -15.71 14.17 1.08
C LEU A 210 -15.06 14.72 2.34
N ALA A 211 -14.45 15.91 2.30
CA ALA A 211 -13.87 16.57 3.46
C ALA A 211 -14.95 17.12 4.40
N GLU A 212 -16.05 17.64 3.85
CA GLU A 212 -17.19 18.16 4.60
C GLU A 212 -18.07 17.07 5.23
N ARG A 213 -17.92 15.81 4.79
CA ARG A 213 -18.65 14.66 5.35
C ARG A 213 -18.17 14.32 6.77
N HIS A 214 -18.50 15.19 7.72
CA HIS A 214 -18.42 14.93 9.14
C HIS A 214 -19.54 13.96 9.54
N LYS A 215 -19.18 12.67 9.63
CA LYS A 215 -20.01 11.51 10.02
C LYS A 215 -20.88 10.93 8.89
N THR A 216 -21.06 9.62 8.96
CA THR A 216 -22.03 8.85 8.17
C THR A 216 -23.38 9.55 8.20
N ALA A 217 -24.02 9.68 7.03
CA ALA A 217 -25.41 10.12 6.96
C ALA A 217 -26.24 9.23 7.93
N PRO A 218 -27.09 9.82 8.79
CA PRO A 218 -27.89 9.07 9.77
C PRO A 218 -28.73 7.94 9.16
N GLU A 219 -29.03 8.04 7.86
CA GLU A 219 -29.84 7.06 7.13
C GLU A 219 -29.11 5.77 6.70
N GLU A 220 -27.77 5.73 6.67
CA GLU A 220 -27.05 4.52 6.20
C GLU A 220 -26.58 3.60 7.33
N THR A 221 -26.60 4.05 8.59
CA THR A 221 -26.13 3.24 9.72
C THR A 221 -27.13 2.14 10.09
N TRP A 222 -28.43 2.37 9.95
CA TRP A 222 -29.43 1.40 10.41
C TRP A 222 -29.38 0.07 9.65
N HIS A 223 -29.10 0.08 8.34
CA HIS A 223 -28.97 -1.16 7.56
C HIS A 223 -27.76 -1.99 8.03
N GLN A 224 -26.65 -1.32 8.32
CA GLN A 224 -25.43 -1.96 8.81
C GLN A 224 -25.64 -2.47 10.24
N ASP A 225 -26.25 -1.65 11.10
CA ASP A 225 -26.59 -2.01 12.48
C ASP A 225 -27.59 -3.17 12.52
N TYR A 226 -28.58 -3.19 11.63
CA TYR A 226 -29.56 -4.26 11.50
C TYR A 226 -28.90 -5.59 11.13
N VAL A 227 -27.98 -5.59 10.15
CA VAL A 227 -27.22 -6.79 9.77
C VAL A 227 -26.32 -7.27 10.92
N VAL A 228 -25.69 -6.35 11.66
CA VAL A 228 -24.89 -6.69 12.85
C VAL A 228 -25.78 -7.31 13.93
N LEU A 229 -26.97 -6.77 14.16
CA LEU A 229 -27.93 -7.29 15.13
C LEU A 229 -28.46 -8.68 14.73
N LEU A 230 -28.75 -8.91 13.44
CA LEU A 230 -29.16 -10.22 12.94
C LEU A 230 -28.08 -11.28 13.15
N LYS A 231 -26.81 -10.95 12.92
CA LYS A 231 -25.69 -11.88 13.20
C LYS A 231 -25.59 -12.23 14.68
N ARG A 232 -25.65 -11.22 15.56
CA ARG A 232 -25.65 -11.42 17.02
C ARG A 232 -26.84 -12.26 17.49
N HIS A 233 -28.02 -12.04 16.90
CA HIS A 233 -29.21 -12.82 17.21
C HIS A 233 -29.06 -14.29 16.79
N ALA A 234 -28.51 -14.57 15.61
CA ALA A 234 -28.24 -15.93 15.15
C ALA A 234 -27.23 -16.66 16.06
N GLU A 235 -26.14 -15.98 16.45
CA GLU A 235 -25.16 -16.51 17.41
C GLU A 235 -25.80 -16.80 18.78
N ALA A 236 -26.67 -15.91 19.26
CA ALA A 236 -27.39 -16.10 20.53
C ALA A 236 -28.35 -17.29 20.48
N ILE A 237 -29.06 -17.50 19.36
CA ILE A 237 -29.91 -18.69 19.15
C ILE A 237 -29.07 -19.96 19.20
N GLU A 238 -27.92 -19.99 18.51
CA GLU A 238 -27.08 -21.19 18.49
C GLU A 238 -26.57 -21.54 19.90
N VAL A 239 -26.20 -20.53 20.70
CA VAL A 239 -25.83 -20.71 22.11
C VAL A 239 -27.01 -21.21 22.94
N PHE A 240 -28.19 -20.64 22.74
CA PHE A 240 -29.42 -21.05 23.43
C PHE A 240 -29.82 -22.50 23.11
N ASP A 241 -29.75 -22.90 21.84
CA ASP A 241 -30.09 -24.25 21.39
C ASP A 241 -29.10 -25.27 21.94
N LYS A 242 -27.79 -24.96 21.94
CA LYS A 242 -26.77 -25.80 22.59
C LYS A 242 -27.01 -25.95 24.08
N ALA A 243 -27.32 -24.85 24.78
CA ALA A 243 -27.63 -24.90 26.21
C ALA A 243 -28.90 -25.72 26.48
N THR A 244 -29.96 -25.53 25.69
CA THR A 244 -31.21 -26.28 25.80
C THR A 244 -31.03 -27.76 25.49
N ALA A 245 -30.16 -28.13 24.55
CA ALA A 245 -29.83 -29.54 24.30
C ALA A 245 -29.13 -30.20 25.50
N ILE A 246 -28.29 -29.46 26.23
CA ILE A 246 -27.56 -29.95 27.40
C ILE A 246 -28.46 -30.01 28.64
N TYR A 247 -29.27 -28.97 28.87
CA TYR A 247 -30.03 -28.79 30.12
C TYR A 247 -31.53 -29.10 30.01
N GLY A 248 -32.08 -29.19 28.80
CA GLY A 248 -33.51 -29.44 28.56
C GLY A 248 -33.95 -30.90 28.65
N SER A 249 -33.01 -31.86 28.75
CA SER A 249 -33.31 -33.31 28.80
C SER A 249 -33.63 -33.86 30.21
N THR A 250 -33.70 -33.03 31.26
CA THR A 250 -34.06 -33.50 32.62
C THR A 250 -35.55 -33.42 32.91
N LYS A 251 -36.39 -34.05 32.08
CA LYS A 251 -37.76 -34.44 32.48
C LYS A 251 -38.02 -35.88 32.10
N GLY A 252 -37.89 -36.78 33.07
CA GLY A 252 -38.36 -38.16 32.92
C GLY A 252 -37.59 -39.24 33.69
N LYS A 253 -37.27 -39.02 34.97
CA LYS A 253 -37.06 -40.15 35.91
C LYS A 253 -37.71 -39.83 37.25
N SER A 254 -39.04 -39.93 37.30
CA SER A 254 -39.76 -40.07 38.56
C SER A 254 -40.85 -41.13 38.42
N GLN A 255 -40.68 -42.19 39.23
CA GLN A 255 -41.68 -43.18 39.70
C GLN A 255 -42.15 -44.23 38.67
N ALA A 256 -42.37 -45.49 39.02
CA ALA A 256 -42.70 -46.08 40.32
C ALA A 256 -42.19 -47.53 40.48
N ALA A 257 -42.32 -47.98 41.72
CA ALA A 257 -42.15 -49.32 42.31
C ALA A 257 -42.50 -50.53 41.43
#